data_AF-A0A352JYS1-F1
#
_entry.id   AF-A0A352JYS1-F1
#
_cell.length_a   1.000
_cell.length_b   1.000
_cell.length_c   1.000
_cell.angle_alpha   90.00
_cell.angle_beta   90.00
_cell.angle_gamma   90.00
#
_symmetry.space_group_name_H-M   'P 1'
#
loop_
_entity.id
_entity.type
_entity.pdbx_description
1 polymer ?
#
loop_
_entity_poly.entity_id
_entity_poly.type
_entity_poly.pdbx_seq_one_letter_code
_entity_poly.pdbx_strand_id
1 'polypeptide(L)'
;GQLPKFKDDLFRIAPDDGGGRERYLIPTAEVPLTNLVRDSIVDLASLPQQFVAHTPCFRAEAGSYGRDVRGMFRQHQFDKVELVWITHPEKSWDALESLRGHAEA
;
A
#
# COMPACT_ATOMS: atom_id res chain seq x y z
N GLY A 1 1.24 10.02 -4.67
CA GLY A 1 2.18 8.97 -4.25
C GLY A 1 2.84 9.35 -2.95
N GLN A 2 3.45 8.38 -2.27
CA GLN A 2 4.03 8.54 -0.93
C GLN A 2 5.25 9.46 -0.94
N LEU A 3 6.08 9.40 -1.99
CA LEU A 3 7.21 10.31 -2.18
C LEU A 3 6.84 11.48 -3.11
N PRO A 4 7.42 12.68 -2.90
CA PRO A 4 8.36 13.03 -1.82
C PRO A 4 7.68 13.47 -0.51
N LYS A 5 6.38 13.80 -0.55
CA LYS A 5 5.67 14.52 0.52
C LYS A 5 5.57 13.77 1.86
N PHE A 6 5.45 12.45 1.83
CA PHE A 6 5.24 11.62 3.02
C PHE A 6 6.47 10.77 3.35
N LYS A 7 7.67 11.27 3.02
CA LYS A 7 8.93 10.57 3.29
C LYS A 7 9.14 10.29 4.77
N ASP A 8 8.72 11.22 5.63
CA ASP A 8 8.89 11.13 7.09
C ASP A 8 8.01 10.03 7.73
N ASP A 9 6.95 9.58 7.02
CA ASP A 9 6.10 8.48 7.46
C ASP A 9 6.66 7.10 7.09
N LEU A 10 7.76 7.04 6.33
CA LEU A 10 8.36 5.81 5.82
C LEU A 10 9.66 5.46 6.56
N PHE A 11 9.84 4.17 6.84
CA PHE A 11 11.14 3.67 7.28
C PHE A 11 12.08 3.51 6.07
N ARG A 12 13.14 4.32 6.03
CA ARG A 12 14.20 4.22 5.03
C ARG A 12 15.20 3.13 5.42
N ILE A 13 15.53 2.25 4.48
CA ILE A 13 16.62 1.28 4.61
C ILE A 13 17.87 1.93 4.02
N ALA A 14 18.90 2.10 4.86
CA ALA A 14 20.19 2.59 4.40
C ALA A 14 20.77 1.60 3.36
N PRO A 15 21.39 2.08 2.27
CA PRO A 15 22.10 1.19 1.37
C PRO A 15 23.29 0.56 2.09
N ASP A 16 23.45 -0.76 2.00
CA ASP A 16 24.68 -1.42 2.44
C ASP A 16 25.87 -0.93 1.60
N ASP A 17 27.02 -0.86 2.26
CA ASP A 17 28.36 -0.34 1.96
C ASP A 17 28.89 -0.33 0.50
N GLY A 18 28.15 0.13 -0.51
CA GLY A 18 28.73 0.31 -1.86
C GLY A 18 27.81 0.39 -3.06
N GLY A 19 26.74 1.20 -3.04
CA GLY A 19 26.04 1.60 -4.28
C GLY A 19 24.63 1.05 -4.48
N GLY A 20 23.99 0.54 -3.42
CA GLY A 20 22.58 0.15 -3.46
C GLY A 20 21.62 1.33 -3.68
N ARG A 21 20.47 1.07 -4.33
CA ARG A 21 19.37 2.05 -4.44
C ARG A 21 18.76 2.31 -3.06
N GLU A 22 18.33 3.55 -2.79
CA GLU A 22 17.51 3.85 -1.62
C GLU A 22 16.25 2.96 -1.63
N ARG A 23 15.98 2.32 -0.49
CA ARG A 23 14.81 1.46 -0.30
C ARG A 23 14.01 1.95 0.90
N TYR A 24 12.70 1.74 0.83
CA TYR A 24 11.77 2.08 1.90
C TYR A 24 10.93 0.84 2.21
N LEU A 25 10.67 0.59 3.49
CA LEU A 25 9.68 -0.40 3.89
C LEU A 25 8.29 0.09 3.49
N ILE A 26 7.43 -0.84 3.08
CA ILE A 26 6.10 -0.49 2.56
C ILE A 26 5.16 -0.07 3.71
N PRO A 27 4.42 1.04 3.59
CA PRO A 27 3.40 1.43 4.57
C PRO A 27 2.05 0.71 4.35
N THR A 28 1.92 0.05 3.21
CA THR A 28 0.79 -0.79 2.76
C THR A 28 1.19 -1.57 1.49
N ALA A 29 0.63 -2.76 1.28
CA ALA A 29 0.74 -3.51 0.03
C ALA A 29 0.17 -2.77 -1.20
N GLU A 30 -0.69 -1.75 -1.02
CA GLU A 30 -1.17 -0.89 -2.12
C GLU A 30 -0.02 -0.37 -2.97
N VAL A 31 1.09 0.04 -2.33
CA VAL A 31 2.26 0.62 -3.00
C VAL A 31 2.86 -0.36 -4.02
N PRO A 32 3.34 -1.55 -3.64
CA PRO A 32 3.89 -2.49 -4.62
C PRO A 32 2.83 -3.04 -5.58
N LEU A 33 1.62 -3.38 -5.11
CA LEU A 33 0.59 -4.00 -5.94
C LEU A 33 0.14 -3.10 -7.09
N THR A 34 -0.15 -1.83 -6.80
CA THR A 34 -0.58 -0.88 -7.84
C THR A 34 0.53 -0.62 -8.86
N ASN A 35 1.79 -0.77 -8.45
CA ASN A 35 2.94 -0.58 -9.33
C ASN A 35 3.31 -1.81 -10.15
N LEU A 36 2.65 -2.95 -9.98
CA LEU A 36 2.84 -4.13 -10.86
C LEU A 36 2.49 -3.82 -12.32
N VAL A 37 1.54 -2.91 -12.56
CA VAL A 37 1.12 -2.48 -13.89
C VAL A 37 1.81 -1.19 -14.36
N ARG A 38 2.79 -0.68 -13.60
CA ARG A 38 3.55 0.52 -13.99
C ARG A 38 4.25 0.27 -15.33
N ASP A 39 4.24 1.28 -16.19
CA ASP A 39 4.91 1.25 -17.51
C ASP A 39 4.41 0.11 -18.42
N SER A 40 3.16 -0.33 -18.24
CA SER A 40 2.51 -1.37 -19.05
C SER A 40 1.25 -0.85 -19.76
N ILE A 41 0.92 -1.46 -20.90
CA ILE A 41 -0.39 -1.31 -21.56
C ILE A 41 -1.23 -2.51 -21.16
N VAL A 42 -2.27 -2.28 -20.36
CA VAL A 42 -3.16 -3.34 -19.87
C VAL A 42 -4.22 -3.65 -20.92
N ASP A 43 -4.35 -4.92 -21.29
CA ASP A 43 -5.41 -5.37 -22.20
C ASP A 43 -6.78 -5.19 -21.55
N LEU A 44 -7.72 -4.59 -22.28
CA LEU A 44 -9.09 -4.34 -21.85
C LEU A 44 -9.78 -5.65 -21.43
N ALA A 45 -9.50 -6.76 -22.13
CA ALA A 45 -10.08 -8.07 -21.81
C ALA A 45 -9.57 -8.66 -20.49
N SER A 46 -8.44 -8.15 -19.97
CA SER A 46 -7.87 -8.57 -18.67
C SER A 46 -8.44 -7.80 -17.47
N LEU A 47 -9.26 -6.77 -17.71
CA LEU A 47 -9.86 -5.97 -16.66
C LEU A 47 -11.20 -6.56 -16.19
N PRO A 48 -11.51 -6.51 -14.88
CA PRO A 48 -10.65 -6.01 -13.81
C PRO A 48 -9.55 -7.02 -13.40
N GLN A 49 -8.34 -6.53 -13.14
CA GLN A 49 -7.32 -7.32 -12.46
C GLN A 49 -7.47 -7.13 -10.95
N GLN A 50 -7.65 -8.22 -10.21
CA GLN A 50 -7.96 -8.19 -8.77
C GLN A 50 -6.83 -8.85 -7.98
N PHE A 51 -6.12 -8.05 -7.18
CA PHE A 51 -5.02 -8.51 -6.36
C PHE A 51 -5.39 -8.55 -4.88
N VAL A 52 -4.85 -9.55 -4.18
CA VAL A 52 -4.89 -9.66 -2.72
C VAL A 52 -3.48 -9.94 -2.19
N ALA A 53 -3.09 -9.28 -1.10
CA ALA A 53 -1.82 -9.57 -0.44
C ALA A 53 -1.94 -9.43 1.08
N HIS A 54 -1.31 -10.37 1.79
CA HIS A 54 -1.08 -10.28 3.23
C HIS A 54 0.38 -9.88 3.47
N THR A 55 0.60 -8.70 4.07
CA THR A 55 1.96 -8.16 4.27
C THR A 55 2.10 -7.45 5.61
N PRO A 56 3.30 -7.51 6.24
CA PRO A 56 3.64 -6.54 7.28
C PRO A 56 3.75 -5.15 6.67
N CYS A 57 3.13 -4.18 7.33
CA CYS A 57 3.11 -2.77 6.94
C CYS A 57 3.86 -1.94 7.98
N PHE A 58 4.68 -1.00 7.52
CA PHE A 58 5.59 -0.23 8.37
C PHE A 58 5.30 1.27 8.27
N ARG A 59 4.94 1.90 9.39
CA ARG A 59 4.66 3.35 9.46
C ARG A 59 5.42 4.00 10.60
N ALA A 60 6.10 5.11 10.31
CA ALA A 60 6.87 5.82 11.33
C ALA A 60 5.96 6.49 12.38
N GLU A 61 4.68 6.74 12.06
CA GLU A 61 3.70 7.39 12.93
C GLU A 61 4.22 8.74 13.48
N ALA A 62 4.92 9.49 12.61
CA ALA A 62 5.47 10.78 12.97
C ALA A 62 4.35 11.74 13.42
N GLY A 63 4.51 12.32 14.61
CA GLY A 63 3.54 13.27 15.17
C GLY A 63 2.40 12.66 16.01
N SER A 64 2.41 11.35 16.31
CA SER A 64 1.37 10.71 17.15
C SER A 64 1.72 10.62 18.66
N TYR A 65 2.61 11.48 19.17
CA TYR A 65 3.08 11.40 20.57
C TYR A 65 1.92 11.42 21.57
N GLY A 66 1.85 10.41 22.45
CA GLY A 66 0.85 10.31 23.51
C GLY A 66 -0.53 9.81 23.08
N ARG A 67 -0.76 9.51 21.80
CA ARG A 67 -2.05 8.99 21.29
C ARG A 67 -1.97 7.48 21.04
N ASP A 68 -2.95 6.73 21.57
CA ASP A 68 -3.12 5.28 21.34
C ASP A 68 -1.89 4.41 21.73
N VAL A 69 -1.12 4.84 22.74
CA VAL A 69 0.19 4.26 23.10
C VAL A 69 0.12 2.89 23.78
N ARG A 70 -1.07 2.41 24.14
CA ARG A 70 -1.26 1.10 24.81
C ARG A 70 -2.13 0.20 23.95
N GLY A 71 -1.67 -1.04 23.75
CA GLY A 71 -2.38 -2.06 22.97
C GLY A 71 -1.97 -2.07 21.50
N MET A 72 -2.76 -2.73 20.64
CA MET A 72 -2.40 -3.00 19.25
C MET A 72 -2.98 -1.98 18.25
N PHE A 73 -3.65 -0.93 18.73
CA PHE A 73 -4.37 0.01 17.87
C PHE A 73 -3.45 0.85 16.98
N ARG A 74 -2.29 1.27 17.50
CA ARG A 74 -1.26 2.00 16.76
C ARG A 74 0.10 1.36 16.98
N GLN A 75 0.72 0.88 15.92
CA GLN A 75 2.00 0.17 15.94
C GLN A 75 2.85 0.62 14.75
N HIS A 76 4.18 0.62 14.92
CA HIS A 76 5.08 0.87 13.78
C HIS A 76 5.07 -0.25 12.75
N GLN A 77 4.72 -1.47 13.19
CA GLN A 77 4.51 -2.63 12.35
C GLN A 77 3.15 -3.24 12.65
N PHE A 78 2.37 -3.51 11.60
CA PHE A 78 1.09 -4.23 11.70
C PHE A 78 0.87 -5.04 10.43
N ASP A 79 0.13 -6.14 10.55
CA ASP A 79 -0.24 -6.95 9.39
C ASP A 79 -1.53 -6.42 8.75
N LYS A 80 -1.60 -6.49 7.43
CA LYS A 80 -2.79 -6.11 6.67
C LYS A 80 -3.00 -7.01 5.48
N VAL A 81 -4.25 -7.44 5.27
CA VAL A 81 -4.72 -8.00 4.00
C VAL A 81 -5.23 -6.85 3.15
N GLU A 82 -4.61 -6.59 2.01
CA GLU A 82 -4.99 -5.51 1.09
C GLU A 82 -5.67 -6.06 -0.15
N LEU A 83 -6.69 -5.34 -0.63
CA LEU A 83 -7.33 -5.55 -1.92
C LEU A 83 -6.98 -4.40 -2.87
N VAL A 84 -6.43 -4.70 -4.05
CA VAL A 84 -6.09 -3.68 -5.07
C VAL A 84 -6.62 -4.12 -6.42
N TRP A 85 -7.48 -3.30 -7.03
CA TRP A 85 -8.11 -3.62 -8.31
C TRP A 85 -7.70 -2.60 -9.36
N ILE A 86 -7.25 -3.09 -10.52
CA ILE A 86 -7.04 -2.28 -11.73
C ILE A 86 -8.27 -2.47 -12.61
N THR A 87 -8.98 -1.38 -12.92
CA THR A 87 -10.31 -1.45 -13.55
C THR A 87 -10.40 -0.55 -14.77
N HIS A 88 -11.37 -0.83 -15.65
CA HIS A 88 -11.75 0.14 -16.67
C HIS A 88 -12.28 1.43 -16.00
N PRO A 89 -11.96 2.64 -16.51
CA PRO A 89 -12.36 3.89 -15.88
C PRO A 89 -13.88 4.00 -15.63
N GLU A 90 -14.69 3.58 -16.60
CA GLU A 90 -16.16 3.62 -16.52
C GLU A 90 -16.75 2.65 -15.49
N LYS A 91 -15.97 1.67 -15.01
CA LYS A 91 -16.41 0.66 -14.03
C LYS A 91 -15.82 0.85 -12.64
N SER A 92 -15.07 1.94 -12.43
CA SER A 92 -14.36 2.19 -11.17
C SER A 92 -15.30 2.35 -9.95
N TRP A 93 -16.47 2.97 -10.12
CA TRP A 93 -17.45 3.13 -9.05
C TRP A 93 -18.12 1.82 -8.66
N ASP A 94 -18.55 1.02 -9.63
CA ASP A 94 -19.12 -0.32 -9.39
C ASP A 94 -18.09 -1.23 -8.69
N ALA A 95 -16.82 -1.12 -9.08
CA ALA A 95 -15.72 -1.84 -8.46
C ALA A 95 -15.46 -1.38 -7.02
N LEU A 96 -15.56 -0.08 -6.73
CA LEU A 96 -15.41 0.45 -5.37
C LEU A 96 -16.49 -0.13 -4.44
N GLU A 97 -17.74 -0.15 -4.87
CA GLU A 97 -18.85 -0.70 -4.08
C GLU A 97 -18.65 -2.20 -3.82
N SER A 98 -18.19 -2.95 -4.84
CA SER A 98 -17.88 -4.37 -4.71
C SER A 98 -16.71 -4.63 -3.75
N LEU A 99 -15.64 -3.83 -3.86
CA LEU A 99 -14.44 -3.96 -3.02
C LEU A 99 -14.74 -3.59 -1.56
N ARG A 100 -15.61 -2.60 -1.31
CA ARG A 100 -16.13 -2.31 0.03
C ARG A 100 -16.89 -3.51 0.59
N GLY A 101 -17.81 -4.09 -0.20
CA GLY A 101 -18.57 -5.27 0.21
C GLY A 101 -17.70 -6.47 0.58
N HIS A 102 -16.58 -6.69 -0.11
CA HIS A 102 -15.61 -7.74 0.25
C HIS A 102 -14.90 -7.53 1.59
N ALA A 103 -14.78 -6.28 2.06
CA ALA A 103 -14.17 -5.96 3.35
C ALA A 103 -15.19 -5.99 4.51
N GLU A 104 -16.49 -5.87 4.21
CA GLU A 104 -17.57 -5.85 5.20
C GLU A 104 -18.08 -7.25 5.58
N ALA A 105 -17.86 -8.26 4.73
CA ALA A 105 -18.29 -9.65 4.92
C ALA A 105 -17.31 -10.46 5.78
#